data_AF-A0A949DX78-F1
#
_entry.id   AF-A0A949DX78-F1
#
_cell.length_a   1.000
_cell.length_b   1.000
_cell.length_c   1.000
_cell.angle_alpha   90.00
_cell.angle_beta   90.00
_cell.angle_gamma   90.00
#
_symmetry.space_group_name_H-M   'P 1'
#
loop_
_entity.id
_entity.type
_entity.pdbx_description
1 polymer ?
#
loop_
_entity_poly.entity_id
_entity_poly.type
_entity_poly.pdbx_seq_one_letter_code
_entity_poly.pdbx_strand_id
1 'polypeptide(L)'
;MSKIICSAAIRGARNIVGMAEAKYEEALKKWGPDQKIEFPNTTYYLPIIYGMLGIPVSTLRDVKEVMDKCNELVPATVSDNVWLPYLAPALEAGMATFFAEEIIEAIRYLEEPDFYTKGEDPLPDNIWLGAADDVIMRKRGVEFVDGTAPGFAAILGAAPSVEIAAKIAIELQEKNLYVFMCSDHEGKTMSEQLIEAGVQIGWPTRLVSFGPSYTATVFAMGFATRAAMSFGGVQPGDFVRNLRYNKDRIFAFAMPLGTVTDEWYANAAGAINWGFPTIADTPIPEILPTGICTYEHVVSNVPHDNIVAKAIEVRGLKVTVSKVDIPMSYGPAFEGERIRKDDLYFECGGGRTLGVELTISKDMTEVEDGKVEMIGPDLDQVKEGDKLPFAMVIEVAGRQMQSDFEPILERQIHHLVNYVQGIMHIGQRSIMWIRVGKAAVEKGFLLKHLGKVMHAKYHQDFGNILDKVQVKIYTEEEKVKEVIEQAKKVYKERDARVEGMTDETEETYYSCTLCQSFAPSHVCVITPERTGMCGAYNWLDCKASFEINPTGPNQPIIKGECTEPALGQWKGITDFVYKASRQKVEQVSAYSLMNFPMTACGCFECVATILPMCNGIMVVSRDF
;
A
#
# COMPACT_ATOMS: atom_id res chain seq x y z
N MET A 1 36.19 -10.29 -4.64
CA MET A 1 35.63 -8.92 -4.80
C MET A 1 35.93 -8.48 -6.22
N SER A 2 34.91 -8.05 -6.99
CA SER A 2 35.05 -7.84 -8.43
C SER A 2 35.67 -6.46 -8.73
N LYS A 3 36.89 -6.43 -9.30
CA LYS A 3 37.51 -5.19 -9.83
C LYS A 3 36.57 -4.49 -10.81
N ILE A 4 35.90 -5.28 -11.64
CA ILE A 4 35.05 -4.80 -12.73
C ILE A 4 33.89 -3.96 -12.16
N ILE A 5 33.18 -4.51 -11.16
CA ILE A 5 32.05 -3.80 -10.53
C ILE A 5 32.53 -2.53 -9.84
N CYS A 6 33.55 -2.62 -8.99
CA CYS A 6 34.03 -1.46 -8.25
C CYS A 6 34.54 -0.36 -9.20
N SER A 7 35.20 -0.73 -10.31
CA SER A 7 35.66 0.23 -11.31
C SER A 7 34.50 0.87 -12.06
N ALA A 8 33.49 0.09 -12.44
CA ALA A 8 32.29 0.58 -13.14
C ALA A 8 31.48 1.54 -12.25
N ALA A 9 31.21 1.16 -11.00
CA ALA A 9 30.51 2.00 -10.05
C ALA A 9 31.23 3.35 -9.81
N ILE A 10 32.57 3.34 -9.70
CA ILE A 10 33.35 4.58 -9.53
C ILE A 10 33.33 5.46 -10.79
N ARG A 11 33.31 4.86 -11.99
CA ARG A 11 33.17 5.61 -13.25
C ARG A 11 31.76 6.21 -13.38
N GLY A 12 30.72 5.43 -13.12
CA GLY A 12 29.33 5.90 -13.12
C GLY A 12 29.11 7.04 -12.13
N ALA A 13 29.61 6.89 -10.89
CA ALA A 13 29.52 7.94 -9.88
C ALA A 13 30.20 9.24 -10.32
N ARG A 14 31.37 9.16 -10.97
CA ARG A 14 32.03 10.34 -11.55
C ARG A 14 31.18 11.02 -12.62
N ASN A 15 30.61 10.23 -13.53
CA ASN A 15 29.75 10.75 -14.60
C ASN A 15 28.55 11.48 -14.01
N ILE A 16 27.86 10.84 -13.06
CA ILE A 16 26.65 11.37 -12.43
C ILE A 16 26.96 12.63 -11.59
N VAL A 17 28.04 12.62 -10.81
CA VAL A 17 28.46 13.81 -10.04
C VAL A 17 28.82 14.96 -10.99
N GLY A 18 29.56 14.70 -12.07
CA GLY A 18 29.85 15.73 -13.08
C GLY A 18 28.60 16.27 -13.78
N MET A 19 27.61 15.41 -14.04
CA MET A 19 26.30 15.83 -14.56
C MET A 19 25.55 16.72 -13.57
N ALA A 20 25.55 16.36 -12.27
CA ALA A 20 24.93 17.16 -11.22
C ALA A 20 25.63 18.52 -11.07
N GLU A 21 26.96 18.58 -11.14
CA GLU A 21 27.72 19.83 -11.12
C GLU A 21 27.34 20.75 -12.29
N ALA A 22 27.35 20.21 -13.52
CA ALA A 22 26.97 20.98 -14.71
C ALA A 22 25.53 21.51 -14.60
N LYS A 23 24.59 20.66 -14.19
CA LYS A 23 23.19 21.04 -14.02
C LYS A 23 22.99 22.07 -12.90
N TYR A 24 23.72 21.92 -11.80
CA TYR A 24 23.73 22.87 -10.70
C TYR A 24 24.26 24.24 -11.13
N GLU A 25 25.36 24.28 -11.89
CA GLU A 25 25.90 25.53 -12.40
C GLU A 25 24.94 26.24 -13.37
N GLU A 26 24.29 25.49 -14.25
CA GLU A 26 23.28 26.02 -15.17
C GLU A 26 22.09 26.62 -14.42
N ALA A 27 21.56 25.88 -13.43
CA ALA A 27 20.50 26.34 -12.55
C ALA A 27 20.90 27.61 -11.78
N LEU A 28 22.11 27.64 -11.22
CA LEU A 28 22.64 28.77 -10.46
C LEU A 28 22.80 30.01 -11.34
N LYS A 29 23.28 29.86 -12.58
CA LYS A 29 23.38 30.95 -13.56
C LYS A 29 22.01 31.48 -13.97
N LYS A 30 21.01 30.61 -14.07
CA LYS A 30 19.66 30.95 -14.55
C LYS A 30 18.79 31.63 -13.49
N TRP A 31 18.81 31.15 -12.25
CA TRP A 31 17.90 31.60 -11.19
C TRP A 31 18.56 32.25 -9.98
N GLY A 32 19.88 32.11 -9.84
CA GLY A 32 20.64 32.64 -8.71
C GLY A 32 20.58 31.76 -7.45
N PRO A 33 21.39 32.09 -6.43
CA PRO A 33 21.62 31.22 -5.27
C PRO A 33 20.42 31.08 -4.34
N ASP A 34 19.55 32.07 -4.27
CA ASP A 34 18.42 32.08 -3.32
C ASP A 34 17.15 31.43 -3.89
N GLN A 35 17.23 30.87 -5.09
CA GLN A 35 16.13 30.10 -5.69
C GLN A 35 15.84 28.86 -4.87
N LYS A 36 14.56 28.68 -4.51
CA LYS A 36 14.07 27.52 -3.76
C LYS A 36 14.10 26.26 -4.62
N ILE A 37 14.54 25.15 -4.02
CA ILE A 37 14.44 23.80 -4.57
C ILE A 37 13.83 22.88 -3.50
N GLU A 38 12.87 22.04 -3.88
CA GLU A 38 12.21 21.13 -2.94
C GLU A 38 11.51 19.99 -3.69
N PHE A 39 11.30 18.88 -2.98
CA PHE A 39 10.34 17.86 -3.38
C PHE A 39 8.92 18.23 -2.92
N PRO A 40 7.87 17.70 -3.58
CA PRO A 40 6.50 18.07 -3.28
C PRO A 40 6.10 17.69 -1.86
N ASN A 41 5.61 18.69 -1.11
CA ASN A 41 4.93 18.52 0.18
C ASN A 41 5.65 17.57 1.15
N THR A 42 6.94 17.84 1.39
CA THR A 42 7.77 17.09 2.34
C THR A 42 8.43 17.97 3.39
N THR A 43 8.43 17.52 4.65
CA THR A 43 9.18 18.15 5.74
C THR A 43 10.62 17.61 5.86
N TYR A 44 11.01 16.70 4.97
CA TYR A 44 12.31 16.03 4.99
C TYR A 44 13.30 16.59 3.96
N TYR A 45 13.04 17.79 3.43
CA TYR A 45 13.89 18.46 2.43
C TYR A 45 14.19 17.55 1.24
N LEU A 46 15.48 17.33 0.94
CA LEU A 46 15.97 16.27 0.07
C LEU A 46 16.30 15.05 0.95
N PRO A 47 15.46 14.00 0.94
CA PRO A 47 15.47 13.02 2.03
C PRO A 47 16.73 12.18 2.20
N ILE A 48 17.44 11.84 1.12
CA ILE A 48 18.69 11.08 1.21
C ILE A 48 19.77 11.96 1.82
N ILE A 49 19.96 13.18 1.29
CA ILE A 49 20.91 14.16 1.80
C ILE A 49 20.61 14.51 3.26
N TYR A 50 19.35 14.83 3.57
CA TYR A 50 18.94 15.19 4.92
C TYR A 50 19.08 14.01 5.90
N GLY A 51 18.71 12.80 5.48
CA GLY A 51 18.84 11.60 6.30
C GLY A 51 20.29 11.22 6.59
N MET A 52 21.18 11.32 5.59
CA MET A 52 22.56 10.87 5.69
C MET A 52 23.52 11.94 6.23
N LEU A 53 23.34 13.20 5.83
CA LEU A 53 24.24 14.31 6.18
C LEU A 53 23.63 15.28 7.20
N GLY A 54 22.31 15.30 7.37
CA GLY A 54 21.62 16.26 8.24
C GLY A 54 21.51 17.66 7.65
N ILE A 55 21.86 17.83 6.36
CA ILE A 55 21.85 19.13 5.67
C ILE A 55 20.43 19.41 5.14
N PRO A 56 19.73 20.45 5.62
CA PRO A 56 18.39 20.81 5.16
C PRO A 56 18.47 21.64 3.87
N VAL A 57 18.67 20.98 2.73
CA VAL A 57 18.75 21.67 1.43
C VAL A 57 17.40 22.30 1.08
N SER A 58 17.38 23.63 0.97
CA SER A 58 16.17 24.41 0.68
C SER A 58 16.32 25.37 -0.50
N THR A 59 17.56 25.74 -0.82
CA THR A 59 17.91 26.66 -1.91
C THR A 59 19.09 26.15 -2.73
N LEU A 60 19.30 26.70 -3.92
CA LEU A 60 20.48 26.41 -4.74
C LEU A 60 21.80 26.74 -4.03
N ARG A 61 21.81 27.67 -3.07
CA ARG A 61 23.01 27.94 -2.25
C ARG A 61 23.44 26.71 -1.44
N ASP A 62 22.49 26.00 -0.86
CA ASP A 62 22.73 24.87 0.04
C ASP A 62 23.32 23.66 -0.70
N VAL A 63 23.04 23.54 -2.00
CA VAL A 63 23.54 22.47 -2.88
C VAL A 63 25.07 22.44 -2.93
N LYS A 64 25.73 23.60 -2.80
CA LYS A 64 27.19 23.69 -2.87
C LYS A 64 27.88 22.81 -1.83
N GLU A 65 27.39 22.84 -0.59
CA GLU A 65 27.95 22.04 0.51
C GLU A 65 27.83 20.53 0.23
N VAL A 66 26.72 20.13 -0.41
CA VAL A 66 26.50 18.74 -0.81
C VAL A 66 27.42 18.34 -1.97
N MET A 67 27.64 19.21 -2.95
CA MET A 67 28.57 18.95 -4.05
C MET A 67 30.02 18.81 -3.57
N ASP A 68 30.44 19.65 -2.63
CA ASP A 68 31.75 19.54 -1.99
C ASP A 68 31.89 18.15 -1.31
N LYS A 69 30.82 17.67 -0.64
CA LYS A 69 30.79 16.33 -0.04
C LYS A 69 30.83 15.20 -1.08
N CYS A 70 30.13 15.33 -2.20
CA CYS A 70 30.21 14.37 -3.29
C CYS A 70 31.65 14.24 -3.80
N ASN A 71 32.34 15.36 -4.00
CA ASN A 71 33.73 15.37 -4.47
C ASN A 71 34.72 14.75 -3.47
N GLU A 72 34.45 14.85 -2.17
CA GLU A 72 35.22 14.13 -1.14
C GLU A 72 34.99 12.61 -1.19
N LEU A 73 33.76 12.18 -1.48
CA LEU A 73 33.35 10.78 -1.45
C LEU A 73 33.69 10.01 -2.73
N VAL A 74 33.81 10.69 -3.88
CA VAL A 74 34.15 10.03 -5.15
C VAL A 74 35.64 9.67 -5.17
N PRO A 75 36.01 8.37 -5.09
CA PRO A 75 37.41 7.97 -4.98
C PRO A 75 38.13 8.09 -6.33
N ALA A 76 39.47 8.06 -6.33
CA ALA A 76 40.29 7.98 -7.54
C ALA A 76 39.90 6.78 -8.45
N THR A 77 40.13 6.89 -9.76
CA THR A 77 39.91 5.75 -10.67
C THR A 77 40.83 4.59 -10.30
N VAL A 78 40.33 3.37 -10.49
CA VAL A 78 41.10 2.16 -10.19
C VAL A 78 42.29 2.06 -11.16
N SER A 79 43.51 2.03 -10.62
CA SER A 79 44.71 1.93 -11.46
C SER A 79 44.86 0.54 -12.10
N ASP A 80 45.57 0.48 -13.23
CA ASP A 80 45.86 -0.78 -13.92
C ASP A 80 46.95 -1.63 -13.24
N ASN A 81 47.83 -0.99 -12.47
CA ASN A 81 49.03 -1.64 -11.90
C ASN A 81 48.88 -2.01 -10.42
N VAL A 82 48.13 -1.23 -9.64
CA VAL A 82 47.89 -1.44 -8.20
C VAL A 82 46.40 -1.30 -7.92
N TRP A 83 45.73 -2.43 -7.70
CA TRP A 83 44.28 -2.49 -7.58
C TRP A 83 43.89 -2.32 -6.11
N LEU A 84 43.69 -1.08 -5.67
CA LEU A 84 43.17 -0.76 -4.34
C LEU A 84 41.67 -0.39 -4.27
N PRO A 85 40.74 -0.91 -5.10
CA PRO A 85 39.32 -0.79 -4.76
C PRO A 85 38.95 -1.87 -3.75
N TYR A 86 38.82 -1.47 -2.48
CA TYR A 86 38.02 -2.22 -1.52
C TYR A 86 36.53 -1.90 -1.74
N LEU A 87 35.65 -2.69 -1.15
CA LEU A 87 34.20 -2.45 -1.21
C LEU A 87 33.84 -1.04 -0.71
N ALA A 88 34.52 -0.56 0.34
CA ALA A 88 34.26 0.76 0.93
C ALA A 88 34.34 1.93 -0.07
N PRO A 89 35.44 2.15 -0.83
CA PRO A 89 35.47 3.19 -1.88
C PRO A 89 34.34 3.09 -2.92
N ALA A 90 33.95 1.88 -3.33
CA ALA A 90 32.84 1.71 -4.28
C ALA A 90 31.50 2.09 -3.65
N LEU A 91 31.31 1.81 -2.36
CA LEU A 91 30.13 2.21 -1.61
C LEU A 91 30.07 3.72 -1.34
N GLU A 92 31.21 4.36 -1.08
CA GLU A 92 31.30 5.84 -0.98
C GLU A 92 30.92 6.50 -2.31
N ALA A 93 31.40 5.96 -3.43
CA ALA A 93 30.98 6.39 -4.77
C ALA A 93 29.47 6.22 -5.00
N GLY A 94 28.91 5.09 -4.54
CA GLY A 94 27.46 4.85 -4.58
C GLY A 94 26.66 5.83 -3.72
N MET A 95 27.17 6.25 -2.56
CA MET A 95 26.53 7.27 -1.72
C MET A 95 26.54 8.65 -2.40
N ALA A 96 27.68 9.05 -2.97
CA ALA A 96 27.80 10.29 -3.74
C ALA A 96 26.86 10.32 -4.95
N THR A 97 26.65 9.16 -5.59
CA THR A 97 25.70 8.99 -6.70
C THR A 97 24.28 9.39 -6.29
N PHE A 98 23.78 8.87 -5.17
CA PHE A 98 22.42 9.24 -4.72
C PHE A 98 22.29 10.70 -4.31
N PHE A 99 23.32 11.31 -3.71
CA PHE A 99 23.29 12.75 -3.43
C PHE A 99 23.20 13.57 -4.73
N ALA A 100 24.02 13.23 -5.73
CA ALA A 100 24.04 13.91 -7.01
C ALA A 100 22.72 13.75 -7.78
N GLU A 101 22.15 12.55 -7.81
CA GLU A 101 20.85 12.29 -8.46
C GLU A 101 19.70 13.00 -7.73
N GLU A 102 19.72 13.07 -6.40
CA GLU A 102 18.68 13.76 -5.63
C GLU A 102 18.69 15.27 -5.92
N ILE A 103 19.87 15.85 -6.15
CA ILE A 103 20.02 17.23 -6.64
C ILE A 103 19.49 17.37 -8.07
N ILE A 104 19.84 16.45 -8.98
CA ILE A 104 19.38 16.49 -10.39
C ILE A 104 17.85 16.47 -10.46
N GLU A 105 17.21 15.60 -9.66
CA GLU A 105 15.75 15.50 -9.60
C GLU A 105 15.12 16.72 -8.90
N ALA A 106 15.72 17.25 -7.84
CA ALA A 106 15.24 18.48 -7.21
C ALA A 106 15.27 19.67 -8.18
N ILE A 107 16.32 19.78 -9.01
CA ILE A 107 16.39 20.78 -10.08
C ILE A 107 15.36 20.48 -11.17
N ARG A 108 15.08 19.21 -11.49
CA ARG A 108 14.02 18.86 -12.45
C ARG A 108 12.64 19.34 -11.98
N TYR A 109 12.31 19.17 -10.69
CA TYR A 109 11.06 19.71 -10.12
C TYR A 109 10.96 21.25 -10.27
N LEU A 110 12.10 21.95 -10.32
CA LEU A 110 12.16 23.39 -10.59
C LEU A 110 12.05 23.71 -12.10
N GLU A 111 12.72 22.94 -12.97
CA GLU A 111 12.72 23.15 -14.43
C GLU A 111 11.39 22.78 -15.09
N GLU A 112 10.83 21.66 -14.65
CA GLU A 112 9.73 20.95 -15.26
C GLU A 112 8.71 20.54 -14.17
N PRO A 113 7.98 21.51 -13.57
CA PRO A 113 7.15 21.28 -12.37
C PRO A 113 5.96 20.34 -12.58
N ASP A 114 5.59 20.07 -13.83
CA ASP A 114 4.50 19.16 -14.20
C ASP A 114 5.00 17.87 -14.88
N PHE A 115 6.31 17.61 -14.83
CA PHE A 115 6.90 16.36 -15.33
C PHE A 115 6.40 15.14 -14.55
N TYR A 116 6.28 15.28 -13.22
CA TYR A 116 5.74 14.24 -12.34
C TYR A 116 4.30 14.55 -11.93
N THR A 117 3.51 13.50 -11.69
CA THR A 117 2.16 13.66 -11.13
C THR A 117 2.23 14.08 -9.66
N LYS A 118 1.12 14.61 -9.14
CA LYS A 118 0.99 15.11 -7.76
C LYS A 118 0.10 14.21 -6.90
N GLY A 119 -0.14 12.97 -7.33
CA GLY A 119 -1.14 12.08 -6.77
C GLY A 119 -0.68 10.64 -6.60
N GLU A 120 -1.59 9.80 -6.08
CA GLU A 120 -1.32 8.37 -5.86
C GLU A 120 -1.45 7.53 -7.15
N ASP A 121 -2.28 7.99 -8.08
CA ASP A 121 -2.57 7.32 -9.34
C ASP A 121 -1.87 8.04 -10.52
N PRO A 122 -1.42 7.32 -11.55
CA PRO A 122 -0.98 7.93 -12.80
C PRO A 122 -2.14 8.69 -13.48
N LEU A 123 -1.79 9.71 -14.26
CA LEU A 123 -2.72 10.43 -15.13
C LEU A 123 -2.80 9.76 -16.51
N PRO A 124 -3.88 9.97 -17.28
CA PRO A 124 -4.01 9.37 -18.63
C PRO A 124 -2.87 9.70 -19.58
N ASP A 125 -2.25 10.86 -19.42
CA ASP A 125 -1.17 11.41 -20.24
C ASP A 125 0.19 11.47 -19.52
N ASN A 126 0.23 11.11 -18.23
CA ASN A 126 1.46 11.11 -17.44
C ASN A 126 1.48 9.99 -16.40
N ILE A 127 2.38 9.04 -16.60
CA ILE A 127 2.52 7.83 -15.78
C ILE A 127 3.60 7.95 -14.70
N TRP A 128 4.31 9.08 -14.63
CA TRP A 128 5.48 9.26 -13.76
C TRP A 128 5.07 9.91 -12.44
N LEU A 129 5.13 9.16 -11.34
CA LEU A 129 4.68 9.60 -10.03
C LEU A 129 5.73 10.46 -9.29
N GLY A 130 7.01 10.28 -9.60
CA GLY A 130 8.10 11.01 -8.95
C GLY A 130 8.21 10.77 -7.44
N ALA A 131 8.74 11.76 -6.73
CA ALA A 131 8.89 11.71 -5.28
C ALA A 131 7.55 11.56 -4.56
N ALA A 132 7.42 10.54 -3.72
CA ALA A 132 6.28 10.41 -2.81
C ALA A 132 6.22 11.65 -1.89
N ASP A 133 5.08 12.31 -1.78
CA ASP A 133 4.92 13.36 -0.77
C ASP A 133 4.80 12.76 0.64
N ASP A 134 4.77 13.60 1.69
CA ASP A 134 4.71 13.07 3.05
C ASP A 134 3.37 12.42 3.41
N VAL A 135 2.28 12.70 2.67
CA VAL A 135 0.99 12.06 2.88
C VAL A 135 1.05 10.63 2.37
N ILE A 136 1.52 10.44 1.14
CA ILE A 136 1.74 9.14 0.51
C ILE A 136 2.78 8.35 1.30
N MET A 137 3.91 8.97 1.65
CA MET A 137 4.97 8.34 2.43
C MET A 137 4.43 7.81 3.77
N ARG A 138 3.65 8.61 4.49
CA ARG A 138 3.05 8.15 5.74
C ARG A 138 2.05 7.02 5.46
N LYS A 139 1.15 7.20 4.49
CA LYS A 139 0.12 6.23 4.13
C LYS A 139 0.71 4.85 3.84
N ARG A 140 1.68 4.81 2.93
CA ARG A 140 2.25 3.59 2.37
C ARG A 140 3.39 3.05 3.22
N GLY A 141 4.14 3.94 3.86
CA GLY A 141 5.27 3.58 4.71
C GLY A 141 4.89 2.81 5.99
N VAL A 142 3.64 2.94 6.47
CA VAL A 142 3.16 2.15 7.61
C VAL A 142 3.10 0.65 7.28
N GLU A 143 2.82 0.32 6.02
CA GLU A 143 2.68 -1.07 5.56
C GLU A 143 4.02 -1.85 5.71
N PHE A 144 5.14 -1.12 5.68
CA PHE A 144 6.49 -1.66 5.92
C PHE A 144 6.78 -1.91 7.40
N VAL A 145 6.02 -1.27 8.30
CA VAL A 145 6.21 -1.36 9.75
C VAL A 145 5.30 -2.42 10.35
N ASP A 146 4.04 -2.47 9.91
CA ASP A 146 3.06 -3.46 10.35
C ASP A 146 3.24 -4.83 9.65
N GLY A 147 4.04 -4.89 8.58
CA GLY A 147 4.39 -6.11 7.86
C GLY A 147 3.40 -6.51 6.77
N THR A 148 2.36 -5.70 6.50
CA THR A 148 1.43 -5.91 5.38
C THR A 148 2.07 -5.75 4.01
N ALA A 149 3.18 -4.99 3.93
CA ALA A 149 4.09 -4.96 2.80
C ALA A 149 5.54 -5.01 3.31
N PRO A 150 6.22 -6.17 3.32
CA PRO A 150 7.49 -6.32 4.03
C PRO A 150 8.66 -5.53 3.42
N GLY A 151 8.54 -5.04 2.18
CA GLY A 151 9.63 -4.40 1.45
C GLY A 151 9.25 -4.01 0.03
N PHE A 152 10.26 -3.71 -0.78
CA PHE A 152 10.07 -3.30 -2.17
C PHE A 152 11.16 -3.87 -3.10
N ALA A 153 10.80 -4.13 -4.35
CA ALA A 153 11.73 -4.37 -5.44
C ALA A 153 11.99 -3.05 -6.18
N ALA A 154 13.24 -2.57 -6.20
CA ALA A 154 13.66 -1.43 -7.02
C ALA A 154 14.13 -1.94 -8.39
N ILE A 155 13.30 -1.76 -9.42
CA ILE A 155 13.54 -2.26 -10.77
C ILE A 155 14.05 -1.13 -11.66
N LEU A 156 15.18 -1.37 -12.32
CA LEU A 156 15.74 -0.49 -13.33
C LEU A 156 15.61 -1.15 -14.71
N GLY A 157 15.10 -0.42 -15.71
CA GLY A 157 15.04 -0.88 -17.09
C GLY A 157 13.73 -1.54 -17.49
N ALA A 158 13.82 -2.55 -18.34
CA ALA A 158 12.67 -3.24 -18.91
C ALA A 158 12.94 -4.74 -19.09
N ALA A 159 11.89 -5.54 -18.94
CA ALA A 159 11.98 -6.96 -19.22
C ALA A 159 12.10 -7.23 -20.73
N PRO A 160 12.58 -8.40 -21.17
CA PRO A 160 12.68 -8.73 -22.60
C PRO A 160 11.33 -8.73 -23.34
N SER A 161 10.22 -8.98 -22.63
CA SER A 161 8.86 -8.93 -23.20
C SER A 161 7.83 -8.41 -22.19
N VAL A 162 6.68 -7.99 -22.70
CA VAL A 162 5.53 -7.49 -21.93
C VAL A 162 5.01 -8.57 -20.98
N GLU A 163 4.96 -9.82 -21.42
CA GLU A 163 4.49 -10.96 -20.63
C GLU A 163 5.42 -11.25 -19.46
N ILE A 164 6.74 -11.14 -19.68
CA ILE A 164 7.74 -11.34 -18.61
C ILE A 164 7.64 -10.21 -17.58
N ALA A 165 7.51 -8.95 -18.03
CA ALA A 165 7.31 -7.81 -17.12
C ALA A 165 6.07 -8.00 -16.24
N ALA A 166 4.92 -8.35 -16.85
CA ALA A 166 3.68 -8.60 -16.14
C ALA A 166 3.80 -9.76 -15.14
N LYS A 167 4.45 -10.86 -15.54
CA LYS A 167 4.68 -12.02 -14.67
C LYS A 167 5.51 -11.65 -13.44
N ILE A 168 6.62 -10.93 -13.62
CA ILE A 168 7.48 -10.49 -12.53
C ILE A 168 6.72 -9.54 -11.58
N ALA A 169 5.99 -8.56 -12.12
CA ALA A 169 5.23 -7.61 -11.31
C ALA A 169 4.13 -8.30 -10.48
N ILE A 170 3.35 -9.18 -11.09
CA ILE A 170 2.28 -9.92 -10.41
C ILE A 170 2.88 -10.84 -9.34
N GLU A 171 3.96 -11.55 -9.65
CA GLU A 171 4.61 -12.41 -8.65
C GLU A 171 5.09 -11.57 -7.45
N LEU A 172 5.67 -10.39 -7.66
CA LEU A 172 6.08 -9.49 -6.57
C LEU A 172 4.87 -9.00 -5.74
N GLN A 173 3.75 -8.66 -6.38
CA GLN A 173 2.50 -8.28 -5.71
C GLN A 173 1.92 -9.42 -4.86
N GLU A 174 1.94 -10.66 -5.36
CA GLU A 174 1.52 -11.86 -4.60
C GLU A 174 2.38 -12.11 -3.35
N LYS A 175 3.63 -11.62 -3.36
CA LYS A 175 4.53 -11.64 -2.20
C LYS A 175 4.39 -10.40 -1.31
N ASN A 176 3.38 -9.57 -1.58
CA ASN A 176 3.06 -8.32 -0.89
C ASN A 176 4.15 -7.25 -0.99
N LEU A 177 5.01 -7.29 -2.00
CA LEU A 177 6.07 -6.31 -2.18
C LEU A 177 5.57 -5.11 -3.01
N TYR A 178 6.10 -3.93 -2.69
CA TYR A 178 6.04 -2.81 -3.63
C TYR A 178 7.02 -3.04 -4.78
N VAL A 179 6.68 -2.55 -5.96
CA VAL A 179 7.55 -2.55 -7.14
C VAL A 179 7.78 -1.11 -7.54
N PHE A 180 9.01 -0.66 -7.38
CA PHE A 180 9.45 0.70 -7.67
C PHE A 180 10.21 0.69 -8.99
N MET A 181 9.60 1.21 -10.05
CA MET A 181 10.09 1.10 -11.43
C MET A 181 10.70 2.42 -11.88
N CYS A 182 11.91 2.37 -12.44
CA CYS A 182 12.61 3.51 -13.00
C CYS A 182 13.53 3.12 -14.15
N SER A 183 14.04 4.11 -14.90
CA SER A 183 14.94 3.94 -16.05
C SER A 183 14.33 3.19 -17.24
N ASP A 184 14.73 3.57 -18.45
CA ASP A 184 14.51 2.77 -19.65
C ASP A 184 15.67 1.78 -19.90
N HIS A 185 15.38 0.75 -20.68
CA HIS A 185 16.36 -0.07 -21.36
C HIS A 185 15.99 -0.11 -22.85
N GLU A 186 16.88 0.39 -23.71
CA GLU A 186 16.66 0.50 -25.16
C GLU A 186 15.36 1.24 -25.54
N GLY A 187 15.02 2.30 -24.80
CA GLY A 187 13.85 3.13 -25.05
C GLY A 187 12.53 2.52 -24.59
N LYS A 188 12.56 1.44 -23.80
CA LYS A 188 11.38 0.82 -23.17
C LYS A 188 11.51 0.86 -21.66
N THR A 189 10.41 1.12 -20.97
CA THR A 189 10.36 1.03 -19.49
C THR A 189 9.44 -0.09 -19.04
N MET A 190 9.72 -0.69 -17.89
CA MET A 190 8.81 -1.69 -17.31
C MET A 190 7.41 -1.11 -17.05
N SER A 191 7.30 0.16 -16.65
CA SER A 191 6.01 0.83 -16.43
C SER A 191 5.13 0.84 -17.68
N GLU A 192 5.69 1.14 -18.86
CA GLU A 192 4.97 1.11 -20.13
C GLU A 192 4.59 -0.32 -20.53
N GLN A 193 5.47 -1.29 -20.30
CA GLN A 193 5.18 -2.72 -20.54
C GLN A 193 3.98 -3.19 -19.70
N LEU A 194 3.88 -2.77 -18.43
CA LEU A 194 2.75 -3.14 -17.57
C LEU A 194 1.44 -2.52 -18.06
N ILE A 195 1.46 -1.28 -18.53
CA ILE A 195 0.27 -0.65 -19.12
C ILE A 195 -0.14 -1.38 -20.41
N GLU A 196 0.81 -1.74 -21.27
CA GLU A 196 0.55 -2.53 -22.49
C GLU A 196 -0.03 -3.91 -22.16
N ALA A 197 0.40 -4.53 -21.06
CA ALA A 197 -0.15 -5.78 -20.54
C ALA A 197 -1.55 -5.65 -19.89
N GLY A 198 -2.09 -4.43 -19.77
CA GLY A 198 -3.36 -4.17 -19.08
C GLY A 198 -3.26 -4.29 -17.55
N VAL A 199 -2.07 -4.13 -16.97
CA VAL A 199 -1.84 -4.14 -15.52
C VAL A 199 -1.95 -2.72 -14.97
N GLN A 200 -2.79 -2.53 -13.94
CA GLN A 200 -2.96 -1.22 -13.31
C GLN A 200 -1.75 -0.85 -12.44
N ILE A 201 -1.09 0.26 -12.76
CA ILE A 201 0.02 0.81 -11.98
C ILE A 201 -0.46 1.98 -11.09
N GLY A 202 0.28 2.25 -10.01
CA GLY A 202 -0.01 3.29 -9.03
C GLY A 202 0.41 2.90 -7.61
N TRP A 203 0.36 3.86 -6.69
CA TRP A 203 0.54 3.60 -5.26
C TRP A 203 -0.49 2.60 -4.70
N PRO A 204 -1.79 2.64 -5.08
CA PRO A 204 -2.79 1.70 -4.54
C PRO A 204 -2.57 0.25 -4.95
N THR A 205 -1.98 -0.01 -6.12
CA THR A 205 -1.67 -1.36 -6.60
C THR A 205 -0.24 -1.80 -6.25
N ARG A 206 0.51 -0.96 -5.54
CA ARG A 206 1.92 -1.17 -5.16
C ARG A 206 2.91 -1.24 -6.35
N LEU A 207 2.48 -0.86 -7.55
CA LEU A 207 3.32 -0.80 -8.75
C LEU A 207 3.61 0.66 -9.07
N VAL A 208 4.68 1.21 -8.49
CA VAL A 208 4.98 2.65 -8.52
C VAL A 208 5.95 2.96 -9.65
N SER A 209 5.50 3.76 -10.61
CA SER A 209 6.32 4.26 -11.72
C SER A 209 6.98 5.59 -11.34
N PHE A 210 8.27 5.57 -11.04
CA PHE A 210 8.96 6.73 -10.50
C PHE A 210 9.41 7.72 -11.58
N GLY A 211 10.03 7.24 -12.65
CA GLY A 211 10.50 8.10 -13.73
C GLY A 211 11.23 7.31 -14.81
N PRO A 212 11.39 7.87 -16.02
CA PRO A 212 11.99 7.18 -17.15
C PRO A 212 13.53 7.12 -17.09
N SER A 213 14.16 7.78 -16.12
CA SER A 213 15.61 7.88 -15.97
C SER A 213 16.10 7.13 -14.73
N TYR A 214 17.34 6.63 -14.78
CA TYR A 214 18.00 6.02 -13.63
C TYR A 214 18.15 6.98 -12.44
N THR A 215 18.17 8.29 -12.69
CA THR A 215 18.19 9.33 -11.65
C THR A 215 16.96 9.28 -10.74
N ALA A 216 15.83 8.76 -11.21
CA ALA A 216 14.62 8.60 -10.40
C ALA A 216 14.73 7.49 -9.33
N THR A 217 15.82 6.70 -9.33
CA THR A 217 16.11 5.70 -8.30
C THR A 217 16.17 6.32 -6.89
N VAL A 218 16.53 7.60 -6.79
CA VAL A 218 16.53 8.34 -5.52
C VAL A 218 15.16 8.43 -4.86
N PHE A 219 14.06 8.32 -5.60
CA PHE A 219 12.74 8.32 -4.97
C PHE A 219 12.50 7.03 -4.17
N ALA A 220 13.01 5.89 -4.64
CA ALA A 220 12.97 4.62 -3.89
C ALA A 220 13.81 4.70 -2.60
N MET A 221 15.05 5.16 -2.73
CA MET A 221 15.99 5.25 -1.59
C MET A 221 15.60 6.36 -0.61
N GLY A 222 15.08 7.47 -1.11
CA GLY A 222 14.51 8.55 -0.32
C GLY A 222 13.25 8.12 0.42
N PHE A 223 12.41 7.25 -0.17
CA PHE A 223 11.28 6.64 0.55
C PHE A 223 11.75 5.78 1.73
N ALA A 224 12.72 4.89 1.50
CA ALA A 224 13.31 4.03 2.53
C ALA A 224 13.96 4.85 3.67
N THR A 225 14.71 5.89 3.29
CA THR A 225 15.37 6.80 4.23
C THR A 225 14.35 7.55 5.10
N ARG A 226 13.22 8.00 4.51
CA ARG A 226 12.13 8.61 5.28
C ARG A 226 11.43 7.61 6.19
N ALA A 227 11.25 6.37 5.77
CA ALA A 227 10.62 5.36 6.63
C ALA A 227 11.41 5.17 7.94
N ALA A 228 12.74 5.17 7.87
CA ALA A 228 13.60 5.14 9.05
C ALA A 228 13.43 6.39 9.95
N MET A 229 13.31 7.58 9.37
CA MET A 229 13.13 8.82 10.15
C MET A 229 11.73 8.93 10.75
N SER A 230 10.68 8.69 9.97
CA SER A 230 9.29 8.86 10.39
C SER A 230 8.82 7.77 11.37
N PHE A 231 9.18 6.51 11.14
CA PHE A 231 8.68 5.38 11.94
C PHE A 231 9.75 4.80 12.87
N GLY A 232 11.02 4.82 12.44
CA GLY A 232 12.15 4.41 13.27
C GLY A 232 12.62 5.47 14.26
N GLY A 233 12.13 6.72 14.15
CA GLY A 233 12.55 7.84 15.01
C GLY A 233 14.03 8.22 14.84
N VAL A 234 14.64 7.83 13.72
CA VAL A 234 16.04 8.12 13.42
C VAL A 234 16.21 9.63 13.17
N GLN A 235 17.20 10.23 13.82
CA GLN A 235 17.47 11.65 13.66
C GLN A 235 18.19 11.93 12.33
N PRO A 236 17.90 13.07 11.67
CA PRO A 236 18.64 13.51 10.48
C PRO A 236 20.16 13.58 10.74
N GLY A 237 20.96 13.09 9.80
CA GLY A 237 22.42 13.00 9.93
C GLY A 237 22.94 11.80 10.71
N ASP A 238 22.09 11.03 11.41
CA ASP A 238 22.46 9.73 12.00
C ASP A 238 22.40 8.62 10.94
N PHE A 239 23.30 8.70 9.97
CA PHE A 239 23.33 7.76 8.84
C PHE A 239 23.50 6.31 9.30
N VAL A 240 24.23 6.06 10.39
CA VAL A 240 24.46 4.70 10.91
C VAL A 240 23.16 4.06 11.36
N ARG A 241 22.34 4.76 12.14
CA ARG A 241 21.03 4.25 12.55
C ARG A 241 20.08 4.14 11.37
N ASN A 242 20.15 5.08 10.41
CA ASN A 242 19.30 5.04 9.22
C ASN A 242 19.57 3.79 8.37
N LEU A 243 20.84 3.53 8.03
CA LEU A 243 21.24 2.37 7.23
C LEU A 243 20.96 1.04 7.96
N ARG A 244 21.18 0.98 9.28
CA ARG A 244 20.82 -0.21 10.08
C ARG A 244 19.32 -0.46 10.10
N TYR A 245 18.50 0.59 10.29
CA TYR A 245 17.05 0.46 10.24
C TYR A 245 16.61 -0.15 8.90
N ASN A 246 17.10 0.39 7.79
CA ASN A 246 16.77 -0.09 6.45
C ASN A 246 17.18 -1.55 6.25
N LYS A 247 18.42 -1.90 6.62
CA LYS A 247 18.92 -3.27 6.57
C LYS A 247 18.05 -4.25 7.35
N ASP A 248 17.61 -3.88 8.55
CA ASP A 248 16.94 -4.81 9.47
C ASP A 248 15.41 -4.82 9.34
N ARG A 249 14.81 -3.74 8.81
CA ARG A 249 13.34 -3.56 8.79
C ARG A 249 12.72 -3.50 7.40
N ILE A 250 13.44 -3.03 6.38
CA ILE A 250 12.89 -2.87 5.03
C ILE A 250 13.47 -3.93 4.11
N PHE A 251 12.68 -4.95 3.76
CA PHE A 251 13.12 -6.08 2.93
C PHE A 251 13.18 -5.71 1.44
N ALA A 252 14.05 -4.76 1.09
CA ALA A 252 14.21 -4.29 -0.28
C ALA A 252 15.43 -4.86 -0.99
N PHE A 253 15.36 -4.91 -2.32
CA PHE A 253 16.43 -5.34 -3.22
C PHE A 253 16.36 -4.57 -4.55
N ALA A 254 17.51 -4.42 -5.20
CA ALA A 254 17.61 -3.89 -6.56
C ALA A 254 17.52 -5.03 -7.58
N MET A 255 16.82 -4.80 -8.68
CA MET A 255 16.61 -5.77 -9.75
C MET A 255 16.75 -5.07 -11.11
N PRO A 256 17.98 -4.86 -11.60
CA PRO A 256 18.17 -4.36 -12.96
C PRO A 256 17.71 -5.42 -13.97
N LEU A 257 16.88 -4.99 -14.93
CA LEU A 257 16.41 -5.78 -16.06
C LEU A 257 16.99 -5.19 -17.33
N GLY A 258 17.95 -5.90 -17.93
CA GLY A 258 18.68 -5.46 -19.11
C GLY A 258 20.15 -5.13 -18.86
N THR A 259 20.75 -4.45 -19.83
CA THR A 259 22.20 -4.15 -19.81
C THR A 259 22.55 -3.13 -18.73
N VAL A 260 23.36 -3.56 -17.75
CA VAL A 260 23.81 -2.73 -16.63
C VAL A 260 24.92 -1.78 -17.07
N THR A 261 24.62 -0.48 -17.11
CA THR A 261 25.59 0.59 -17.42
C THR A 261 26.45 0.95 -16.20
N ASP A 262 27.52 1.73 -16.41
CA ASP A 262 28.37 2.23 -15.32
C ASP A 262 27.54 3.03 -14.28
N GLU A 263 26.56 3.81 -14.74
CA GLU A 263 25.61 4.54 -13.89
C GLU A 263 24.79 3.58 -13.03
N TRP A 264 24.20 2.52 -13.62
CA TRP A 264 23.44 1.52 -12.86
C TRP A 264 24.32 0.77 -11.84
N TYR A 265 25.59 0.50 -12.17
CA TYR A 265 26.54 -0.04 -11.19
C TYR A 265 26.73 0.91 -10.00
N ALA A 266 26.72 2.22 -10.24
CA ALA A 266 26.83 3.23 -9.18
C ALA A 266 25.56 3.28 -8.31
N ASN A 267 24.36 3.23 -8.92
CA ASN A 267 23.09 3.08 -8.18
C ASN A 267 23.07 1.79 -7.34
N ALA A 268 23.49 0.66 -7.91
CA ALA A 268 23.54 -0.62 -7.21
C ALA A 268 24.54 -0.60 -6.03
N ALA A 269 25.71 0.02 -6.21
CA ALA A 269 26.66 0.25 -5.13
C ALA A 269 26.05 1.13 -4.02
N GLY A 270 25.27 2.14 -4.39
CA GLY A 270 24.48 2.95 -3.46
C GLY A 270 23.51 2.08 -2.67
N ALA A 271 22.69 1.28 -3.33
CA ALA A 271 21.69 0.40 -2.71
C ALA A 271 22.31 -0.60 -1.70
N ILE A 272 23.52 -1.09 -1.98
CA ILE A 272 24.24 -1.98 -1.06
C ILE A 272 24.49 -1.29 0.29
N ASN A 273 24.72 0.04 0.34
CA ASN A 273 24.86 0.75 1.63
C ASN A 273 23.62 0.60 2.54
N TRP A 274 22.41 0.56 1.95
CA TRP A 274 21.16 0.34 2.68
C TRP A 274 20.94 -1.13 3.08
N GLY A 275 21.88 -2.02 2.72
CA GLY A 275 21.76 -3.46 2.91
C GLY A 275 20.89 -4.13 1.84
N PHE A 276 20.60 -3.44 0.73
CA PHE A 276 19.75 -3.96 -0.34
C PHE A 276 20.62 -4.67 -1.40
N PRO A 277 20.45 -6.00 -1.58
CA PRO A 277 21.23 -6.75 -2.56
C PRO A 277 20.75 -6.43 -3.98
N THR A 278 21.60 -6.68 -4.96
CA THR A 278 21.29 -6.53 -6.39
C THR A 278 21.16 -7.90 -7.06
N ILE A 279 20.06 -8.13 -7.77
CA ILE A 279 19.77 -9.37 -8.49
C ILE A 279 19.56 -9.03 -9.96
N ALA A 280 20.54 -9.37 -10.80
CA ALA A 280 20.53 -9.05 -12.22
C ALA A 280 20.11 -10.25 -13.08
N ASP A 281 19.36 -9.98 -14.15
CA ASP A 281 19.04 -10.97 -15.19
C ASP A 281 20.21 -11.21 -16.15
N THR A 282 21.09 -10.22 -16.32
CA THR A 282 22.26 -10.27 -17.20
C THR A 282 23.50 -10.88 -16.53
N PRO A 283 24.45 -11.43 -17.33
CA PRO A 283 25.67 -12.05 -16.81
C PRO A 283 26.73 -11.02 -16.43
N ILE A 284 26.46 -10.24 -15.38
CA ILE A 284 27.42 -9.35 -14.75
C ILE A 284 28.29 -10.09 -13.73
N PRO A 285 29.45 -9.55 -13.29
CA PRO A 285 30.21 -10.14 -12.20
C PRO A 285 29.40 -10.19 -10.89
N GLU A 286 29.85 -10.99 -9.91
CA GLU A 286 29.16 -11.14 -8.62
C GLU A 286 29.96 -10.56 -7.44
N ILE A 287 29.24 -10.26 -6.36
CA ILE A 287 29.78 -9.89 -5.04
C ILE A 287 29.09 -10.77 -4.00
N LEU A 288 29.68 -11.96 -3.80
CA LEU A 288 29.18 -12.99 -2.88
C LEU A 288 29.49 -12.75 -1.38
N PRO A 289 30.48 -11.93 -0.95
CA PRO A 289 30.69 -11.67 0.46
C PRO A 289 29.43 -11.13 1.16
N THR A 290 29.22 -11.56 2.40
CA THR A 290 28.10 -11.12 3.25
C THR A 290 28.53 -10.02 4.23
N GLY A 291 27.58 -9.43 4.96
CA GLY A 291 27.88 -8.56 6.09
C GLY A 291 27.15 -7.22 6.03
N ILE A 292 27.09 -6.60 4.85
CA ILE A 292 26.26 -5.42 4.61
C ILE A 292 24.83 -5.88 4.29
N CYS A 293 24.63 -6.59 3.18
CA CYS A 293 23.39 -7.34 2.94
C CYS A 293 23.33 -8.62 3.81
N THR A 294 22.13 -9.19 3.91
CA THR A 294 21.87 -10.44 4.64
C THR A 294 22.73 -11.59 4.12
N TYR A 295 22.71 -11.81 2.80
CA TYR A 295 23.51 -12.81 2.10
C TYR A 295 24.41 -12.11 1.06
N GLU A 296 24.38 -12.53 -0.20
CA GLU A 296 25.18 -11.96 -1.29
C GLU A 296 24.78 -10.51 -1.58
N HIS A 297 25.75 -9.67 -1.94
CA HIS A 297 25.49 -8.27 -2.33
C HIS A 297 25.06 -8.16 -3.79
N VAL A 298 25.64 -8.99 -4.68
CA VAL A 298 25.30 -9.03 -6.10
C VAL A 298 25.25 -10.47 -6.58
N VAL A 299 24.09 -10.87 -7.10
CA VAL A 299 23.83 -12.15 -7.77
C VAL A 299 23.43 -11.87 -9.22
N SER A 300 23.95 -12.63 -10.17
CA SER A 300 23.78 -12.33 -11.60
C SER A 300 23.31 -13.53 -12.42
N ASN A 301 22.98 -13.28 -13.69
CA ASN A 301 22.55 -14.28 -14.65
C ASN A 301 21.36 -15.13 -14.17
N VAL A 302 20.42 -14.50 -13.46
CA VAL A 302 19.26 -15.19 -12.90
C VAL A 302 18.15 -15.23 -13.94
N PRO A 303 17.63 -16.42 -14.31
CA PRO A 303 16.52 -16.52 -15.25
C PRO A 303 15.27 -15.80 -14.75
N HIS A 304 14.55 -15.12 -15.64
CA HIS A 304 13.36 -14.32 -15.30
C HIS A 304 12.28 -15.13 -14.56
N ASP A 305 12.13 -16.42 -14.85
CA ASP A 305 11.18 -17.30 -14.17
C ASP A 305 11.51 -17.56 -12.69
N ASN A 306 12.76 -17.32 -12.28
CA ASN A 306 13.23 -17.57 -10.91
C ASN A 306 13.76 -16.30 -10.23
N ILE A 307 13.74 -15.15 -10.92
CA ILE A 307 14.41 -13.94 -10.45
C ILE A 307 13.79 -13.40 -9.15
N VAL A 308 12.46 -13.46 -9.04
CA VAL A 308 11.73 -13.04 -7.84
C VAL A 308 12.01 -13.97 -6.67
N ALA A 309 11.92 -15.29 -6.90
CA ALA A 309 12.25 -16.28 -5.88
C ALA A 309 13.69 -16.13 -5.36
N LYS A 310 14.66 -15.91 -6.26
CA LYS A 310 16.05 -15.70 -5.88
C LYS A 310 16.25 -14.39 -5.12
N ALA A 311 15.59 -13.31 -5.53
CA ALA A 311 15.67 -12.03 -4.82
C ALA A 311 15.14 -12.12 -3.38
N ILE A 312 14.03 -12.82 -3.18
CA ILE A 312 13.44 -13.09 -1.86
C ILE A 312 14.40 -13.91 -0.98
N GLU A 313 15.00 -14.95 -1.55
CA GLU A 313 16.00 -15.80 -0.87
C GLU A 313 17.21 -14.97 -0.43
N VAL A 314 17.84 -14.23 -1.34
CA VAL A 314 19.05 -13.43 -1.10
C VAL A 314 18.78 -12.28 -0.12
N ARG A 315 17.58 -11.70 -0.13
CA ARG A 315 17.20 -10.68 0.85
C ARG A 315 16.89 -11.27 2.23
N GLY A 316 16.59 -12.55 2.31
CA GLY A 316 16.18 -13.25 3.53
C GLY A 316 14.72 -12.99 3.89
N LEU A 317 13.87 -12.66 2.92
CA LEU A 317 12.44 -12.43 3.13
C LEU A 317 11.71 -13.78 3.27
N LYS A 318 10.95 -13.95 4.35
CA LYS A 318 10.07 -15.11 4.54
C LYS A 318 8.66 -14.73 4.10
N VAL A 319 8.20 -15.30 3.00
CA VAL A 319 6.86 -15.03 2.47
C VAL A 319 5.90 -16.16 2.81
N THR A 320 4.80 -15.83 3.48
CA THR A 320 3.64 -16.73 3.63
C THR A 320 2.68 -16.49 2.48
N VAL A 321 2.76 -17.34 1.45
CA VAL A 321 1.79 -17.31 0.34
C VAL A 321 0.57 -18.12 0.74
N SER A 322 -0.57 -17.44 0.82
CA SER A 322 -1.87 -18.10 1.03
C SER A 322 -2.43 -18.42 -0.34
N LYS A 323 -2.28 -19.67 -0.80
CA LYS A 323 -2.85 -20.08 -2.09
C LYS A 323 -4.34 -20.31 -1.94
N VAL A 324 -5.14 -19.49 -2.64
CA VAL A 324 -6.58 -19.71 -2.82
C VAL A 324 -6.79 -20.35 -4.19
N ASP A 325 -7.64 -21.37 -4.28
CA ASP A 325 -7.91 -22.11 -5.52
C ASP A 325 -8.86 -21.33 -6.46
N ILE A 326 -8.34 -20.23 -7.02
CA ILE A 326 -9.02 -19.36 -7.97
C ILE A 326 -8.11 -19.05 -9.18
N PRO A 327 -8.68 -18.69 -10.34
CA PRO A 327 -7.89 -18.39 -11.54
C PRO A 327 -7.20 -17.02 -11.50
N MET A 328 -7.50 -16.20 -10.48
CA MET A 328 -6.97 -14.85 -10.31
C MET A 328 -5.87 -14.81 -9.27
N SER A 329 -4.96 -13.85 -9.41
CA SER A 329 -4.01 -13.50 -8.36
C SER A 329 -4.78 -13.01 -7.12
N TYR A 330 -4.24 -13.30 -5.94
CA TYR A 330 -4.89 -12.99 -4.67
C TYR A 330 -3.92 -12.34 -3.68
N GLY A 331 -4.29 -11.18 -3.15
CA GLY A 331 -3.55 -10.53 -2.07
C GLY A 331 -3.90 -9.06 -1.85
N PRO A 332 -3.45 -8.48 -0.71
CA PRO A 332 -3.65 -7.07 -0.37
C PRO A 332 -3.25 -6.05 -1.44
N ALA A 333 -2.29 -6.39 -2.30
CA ALA A 333 -1.85 -5.50 -3.38
C ALA A 333 -2.96 -5.16 -4.40
N PHE A 334 -3.99 -6.01 -4.52
CA PHE A 334 -5.09 -5.81 -5.46
C PHE A 334 -6.28 -5.04 -4.87
N GLU A 335 -6.29 -4.78 -3.56
CA GLU A 335 -7.41 -4.12 -2.87
C GLU A 335 -7.74 -2.73 -3.43
N GLY A 336 -6.71 -2.03 -3.91
CA GLY A 336 -6.82 -0.68 -4.45
C GLY A 336 -7.27 -0.58 -5.90
N GLU A 337 -7.48 -1.70 -6.60
CA GLU A 337 -7.89 -1.69 -8.01
C GLU A 337 -9.26 -1.03 -8.20
N ARG A 338 -9.41 -0.29 -9.30
CA ARG A 338 -10.66 0.41 -9.61
C ARG A 338 -11.21 -0.06 -10.95
N ILE A 339 -12.43 -0.58 -10.94
CA ILE A 339 -13.11 -1.02 -12.17
C ILE A 339 -14.00 0.12 -12.68
N ARG A 340 -13.51 0.77 -13.72
CA ARG A 340 -14.23 1.83 -14.45
C ARG A 340 -15.21 1.21 -15.45
N LYS A 341 -16.07 2.05 -16.03
CA LYS A 341 -17.13 1.61 -16.94
C LYS A 341 -16.59 0.87 -18.17
N ASP A 342 -15.43 1.29 -18.69
CA ASP A 342 -14.87 0.73 -19.92
C ASP A 342 -14.30 -0.68 -19.71
N ASP A 343 -13.81 -0.97 -18.50
CA ASP A 343 -13.25 -2.27 -18.09
C ASP A 343 -14.29 -3.18 -17.41
N LEU A 344 -15.51 -2.68 -17.19
CA LEU A 344 -16.57 -3.39 -16.48
C LEU A 344 -17.16 -4.50 -17.36
N TYR A 345 -17.22 -5.71 -16.81
CA TYR A 345 -17.96 -6.82 -17.42
C TYR A 345 -19.32 -7.04 -16.76
N PHE A 346 -19.34 -7.06 -15.42
CA PHE A 346 -20.52 -7.36 -14.62
C PHE A 346 -20.60 -6.44 -13.39
N GLU A 347 -21.81 -5.96 -13.05
CA GLU A 347 -22.06 -5.24 -11.80
C GLU A 347 -23.33 -5.73 -11.09
N CYS A 348 -23.28 -5.78 -9.76
CA CYS A 348 -24.44 -6.06 -8.90
C CYS A 348 -24.44 -5.22 -7.62
N GLY A 349 -25.60 -4.81 -7.13
CA GLY A 349 -25.75 -3.92 -5.97
C GLY A 349 -25.60 -2.43 -6.30
N GLY A 350 -25.15 -1.63 -5.32
CA GLY A 350 -24.85 -0.20 -5.49
C GLY A 350 -26.02 0.64 -6.01
N GLY A 351 -27.24 0.32 -5.58
CA GLY A 351 -28.49 0.95 -6.05
C GLY A 351 -28.89 0.59 -7.49
N ARG A 352 -28.11 -0.24 -8.20
CA ARG A 352 -28.40 -0.67 -9.58
C ARG A 352 -29.23 -1.95 -9.65
N THR A 353 -28.92 -2.91 -8.78
CA THR A 353 -29.68 -4.15 -8.59
C THR A 353 -29.80 -4.48 -7.11
N LEU A 354 -30.63 -5.45 -6.76
CA LEU A 354 -30.71 -5.98 -5.40
C LEU A 354 -29.37 -6.64 -5.03
N GLY A 355 -28.84 -6.33 -3.85
CA GLY A 355 -27.55 -6.84 -3.38
C GLY A 355 -27.58 -7.10 -1.89
N VAL A 356 -27.07 -8.24 -1.43
CA VAL A 356 -26.87 -8.50 0.00
C VAL A 356 -25.72 -9.48 0.27
N GLU A 357 -24.91 -9.20 1.28
CA GLU A 357 -23.97 -10.15 1.85
C GLU A 357 -24.36 -10.43 3.30
N LEU A 358 -24.39 -11.69 3.71
CA LEU A 358 -24.85 -12.10 5.04
C LEU A 358 -23.97 -13.23 5.57
N THR A 359 -23.36 -13.05 6.74
CA THR A 359 -22.76 -14.16 7.49
C THR A 359 -23.71 -14.61 8.59
N ILE A 360 -23.92 -15.91 8.76
CA ILE A 360 -24.81 -16.46 9.79
C ILE A 360 -24.21 -17.71 10.42
N SER A 361 -24.32 -17.83 11.74
CA SER A 361 -23.94 -19.03 12.48
C SER A 361 -25.01 -20.11 12.37
N LYS A 362 -24.57 -21.38 12.29
CA LYS A 362 -25.41 -22.56 12.17
C LYS A 362 -24.88 -23.69 13.05
N ASP A 363 -25.73 -24.68 13.32
CA ASP A 363 -25.28 -25.86 14.04
C ASP A 363 -24.26 -26.65 13.20
N MET A 364 -23.33 -27.32 13.89
CA MET A 364 -22.24 -28.08 13.26
C MET A 364 -22.74 -29.17 12.27
N THR A 365 -23.98 -29.64 12.44
CA THR A 365 -24.64 -30.63 11.59
C THR A 365 -25.31 -30.04 10.35
N GLU A 366 -25.57 -28.74 10.34
CA GLU A 366 -26.23 -28.04 9.22
C GLU A 366 -25.23 -27.53 8.18
N VAL A 367 -23.96 -27.39 8.55
CA VAL A 367 -22.90 -26.87 7.68
C VAL A 367 -22.03 -27.99 7.10
N GLU A 368 -21.95 -28.02 5.78
CA GLU A 368 -21.03 -28.87 5.02
C GLU A 368 -19.78 -28.05 4.64
N ASP A 369 -18.66 -28.33 5.30
CA ASP A 369 -17.43 -27.54 5.12
C ASP A 369 -16.92 -27.59 3.68
N GLY A 370 -16.53 -26.42 3.15
CA GLY A 370 -16.01 -26.27 1.79
C GLY A 370 -17.06 -26.27 0.69
N LYS A 371 -18.34 -26.44 1.03
CA LYS A 371 -19.42 -26.42 0.04
C LYS A 371 -19.67 -25.01 -0.46
N VAL A 372 -19.61 -24.86 -1.78
CA VAL A 372 -20.01 -23.64 -2.48
C VAL A 372 -21.17 -23.99 -3.41
N GLU A 373 -22.31 -23.33 -3.22
CA GLU A 373 -23.53 -23.53 -3.99
C GLU A 373 -23.85 -22.26 -4.81
N MET A 374 -24.05 -22.40 -6.12
CA MET A 374 -24.54 -21.35 -7.00
C MET A 374 -26.01 -21.59 -7.32
N ILE A 375 -26.87 -20.64 -6.97
CA ILE A 375 -28.30 -20.66 -7.23
C ILE A 375 -28.64 -19.54 -8.22
N GLY A 376 -28.70 -19.90 -9.49
CA GLY A 376 -28.92 -18.98 -10.61
C GLY A 376 -27.74 -18.91 -11.58
N PRO A 377 -27.79 -17.99 -12.55
CA PRO A 377 -26.72 -17.84 -13.53
C PRO A 377 -25.40 -17.36 -12.92
N ASP A 378 -24.29 -17.98 -13.36
CA ASP A 378 -22.92 -17.55 -13.07
C ASP A 378 -22.35 -16.73 -14.26
N LEU A 379 -21.09 -16.26 -14.19
CA LEU A 379 -20.51 -15.34 -15.18
C LEU A 379 -20.37 -15.96 -16.58
N ASP A 380 -20.26 -17.28 -16.69
CA ASP A 380 -20.23 -17.99 -17.98
C ASP A 380 -21.60 -18.08 -18.67
N GLN A 381 -22.66 -17.65 -17.98
CA GLN A 381 -24.05 -17.71 -18.45
C GLN A 381 -24.66 -16.33 -18.70
N VAL A 382 -23.92 -15.26 -18.43
CA VAL A 382 -24.33 -13.86 -18.69
C VAL A 382 -23.43 -13.19 -19.73
N LYS A 383 -23.89 -12.06 -20.24
CA LYS A 383 -23.16 -11.24 -21.21
C LYS A 383 -22.55 -10.02 -20.53
N GLU A 384 -21.55 -9.46 -21.20
CA GLU A 384 -20.97 -8.17 -20.80
C GLU A 384 -22.06 -7.09 -20.68
N GLY A 385 -22.06 -6.38 -19.55
CA GLY A 385 -23.03 -5.33 -19.24
C GLY A 385 -24.32 -5.82 -18.59
N ASP A 386 -24.51 -7.14 -18.48
CA ASP A 386 -25.62 -7.69 -17.70
C ASP A 386 -25.48 -7.29 -16.23
N LYS A 387 -26.63 -7.04 -15.61
CA LYS A 387 -26.73 -6.73 -14.18
C LYS A 387 -27.65 -7.75 -13.56
N LEU A 388 -27.14 -8.48 -12.58
CA LEU A 388 -27.93 -9.45 -11.84
C LEU A 388 -28.16 -8.96 -10.41
N PRO A 389 -29.29 -9.36 -9.79
CA PRO A 389 -29.38 -9.34 -8.35
C PRO A 389 -28.33 -10.29 -7.77
N PHE A 390 -27.84 -10.02 -6.57
CA PHE A 390 -26.80 -10.83 -5.94
C PHE A 390 -27.06 -11.00 -4.45
N ALA A 391 -26.94 -12.23 -3.96
CA ALA A 391 -26.81 -12.49 -2.54
C ALA A 391 -25.67 -13.46 -2.26
N MET A 392 -24.84 -13.16 -1.26
CA MET A 392 -23.82 -14.10 -0.76
C MET A 392 -24.10 -14.40 0.70
N VAL A 393 -24.48 -15.66 0.98
CA VAL A 393 -24.74 -16.15 2.34
C VAL A 393 -23.59 -17.05 2.74
N ILE A 394 -22.92 -16.69 3.83
CA ILE A 394 -21.81 -17.46 4.41
C ILE A 394 -22.32 -18.09 5.71
N GLU A 395 -22.50 -19.41 5.68
CA GLU A 395 -22.91 -20.21 6.84
C GLU A 395 -21.65 -20.73 7.54
N VAL A 396 -21.47 -20.34 8.81
CA VAL A 396 -20.32 -20.73 9.62
C VAL A 396 -20.75 -21.55 10.82
N ALA A 397 -19.93 -22.54 11.20
CA ALA A 397 -20.12 -23.30 12.43
C ALA A 397 -18.78 -23.46 13.15
N GLY A 398 -18.80 -23.32 14.47
CA GLY A 398 -17.60 -23.41 15.29
C GLY A 398 -17.93 -23.63 16.76
N ARG A 399 -17.09 -24.35 17.49
CA ARG A 399 -17.30 -24.55 18.95
C ARG A 399 -17.22 -23.25 19.75
N GLN A 400 -16.40 -22.31 19.28
CA GLN A 400 -16.23 -20.98 19.88
C GLN A 400 -17.02 -19.91 19.13
N MET A 401 -17.75 -20.28 18.07
CA MET A 401 -18.53 -19.33 17.28
C MET A 401 -19.73 -18.84 18.09
N GLN A 402 -19.98 -17.53 18.02
CA GLN A 402 -21.10 -16.86 18.68
C GLN A 402 -21.79 -15.95 17.68
N SER A 403 -23.09 -15.68 17.86
CA SER A 403 -23.82 -14.74 17.00
C SER A 403 -23.28 -13.31 17.08
N ASP A 404 -22.50 -12.98 18.12
CA ASP A 404 -21.80 -11.71 18.27
C ASP A 404 -20.59 -11.59 17.32
N PHE A 405 -20.08 -12.70 16.78
CA PHE A 405 -18.93 -12.71 15.86
C PHE A 405 -19.34 -12.59 14.38
N GLU A 406 -20.62 -12.80 14.07
CA GLU A 406 -21.10 -12.76 12.68
C GLU A 406 -20.83 -11.41 11.99
N PRO A 407 -21.08 -10.24 12.61
CA PRO A 407 -20.82 -8.94 11.96
C PRO A 407 -19.34 -8.69 11.68
N ILE A 408 -18.45 -9.27 12.51
CA ILE A 408 -17.00 -9.13 12.38
C ILE A 408 -16.54 -9.87 11.14
N LEU A 409 -16.97 -11.12 10.98
CA LEU A 409 -16.72 -11.93 9.79
C LEU A 409 -17.32 -11.29 8.53
N GLU A 410 -18.58 -10.83 8.62
CA GLU A 410 -19.29 -10.20 7.51
C GLU A 410 -18.56 -8.97 6.99
N ARG A 411 -17.95 -8.16 7.86
CA ARG A 411 -17.16 -7.00 7.40
C ARG A 411 -15.89 -7.39 6.64
N GLN A 412 -15.30 -8.55 6.95
CA GLN A 412 -14.10 -9.00 6.23
C GLN A 412 -14.39 -9.35 4.78
N ILE A 413 -15.65 -9.62 4.42
CA ILE A 413 -16.05 -9.84 3.03
C ILE A 413 -15.53 -8.69 2.15
N HIS A 414 -15.61 -7.45 2.64
CA HIS A 414 -15.10 -6.30 1.90
C HIS A 414 -13.62 -6.43 1.52
N HIS A 415 -12.74 -6.71 2.48
CA HIS A 415 -11.31 -6.85 2.18
C HIS A 415 -11.02 -8.10 1.36
N LEU A 416 -11.59 -9.22 1.76
CA LEU A 416 -11.29 -10.52 1.17
C LEU A 416 -11.75 -10.61 -0.29
N VAL A 417 -12.85 -9.94 -0.65
CA VAL A 417 -13.29 -9.84 -2.06
C VAL A 417 -12.40 -8.90 -2.86
N ASN A 418 -12.02 -7.73 -2.30
CA ASN A 418 -11.12 -6.79 -2.99
C ASN A 418 -9.69 -7.32 -3.15
N TYR A 419 -9.26 -8.32 -2.39
CA TYR A 419 -7.96 -8.98 -2.59
C TYR A 419 -7.89 -9.85 -3.84
N VAL A 420 -9.03 -10.12 -4.49
CA VAL A 420 -9.06 -10.80 -5.78
C VAL A 420 -8.76 -9.80 -6.89
N GLN A 421 -7.69 -10.04 -7.64
CA GLN A 421 -7.34 -9.20 -8.79
C GLN A 421 -8.53 -9.06 -9.76
N GLY A 422 -8.81 -7.85 -10.22
CA GLY A 422 -9.85 -7.52 -11.19
C GLY A 422 -11.28 -7.50 -10.61
N ILE A 423 -11.43 -7.56 -9.29
CA ILE A 423 -12.72 -7.47 -8.57
C ILE A 423 -12.72 -6.24 -7.66
N MET A 424 -13.84 -5.52 -7.61
CA MET A 424 -14.03 -4.37 -6.73
C MET A 424 -15.30 -4.58 -5.91
N HIS A 425 -15.20 -4.47 -4.58
CA HIS A 425 -16.33 -4.53 -3.66
C HIS A 425 -16.39 -3.26 -2.79
N ILE A 426 -17.56 -2.64 -2.67
CA ILE A 426 -17.79 -1.46 -1.84
C ILE A 426 -19.11 -1.63 -1.08
N GLY A 427 -19.21 -1.09 0.12
CA GLY A 427 -20.42 -1.17 0.93
C GLY A 427 -20.38 -2.35 1.90
N GLN A 428 -21.57 -2.68 2.42
CA GLN A 428 -21.77 -3.68 3.45
C GLN A 428 -23.23 -4.16 3.43
N ARG A 429 -23.52 -5.28 4.09
CA ARG A 429 -24.90 -5.77 4.33
C ARG A 429 -25.71 -5.77 3.03
N SER A 430 -26.86 -5.09 2.99
CA SER A 430 -27.76 -5.00 1.83
C SER A 430 -27.51 -3.78 0.91
N ILE A 431 -26.41 -3.06 1.10
CA ILE A 431 -25.98 -1.93 0.26
C ILE A 431 -24.59 -2.17 -0.34
N MET A 432 -24.17 -3.43 -0.37
CA MET A 432 -22.97 -3.86 -1.07
C MET A 432 -23.05 -3.52 -2.56
N TRP A 433 -21.88 -3.43 -3.19
CA TRP A 433 -21.70 -3.18 -4.61
C TRP A 433 -20.46 -3.93 -5.09
N ILE A 434 -20.64 -4.87 -6.01
CA ILE A 434 -19.54 -5.62 -6.64
C ILE A 434 -19.46 -5.23 -8.12
N ARG A 435 -18.23 -5.07 -8.59
CA ARG A 435 -17.87 -4.99 -10.00
C ARG A 435 -16.84 -6.06 -10.33
N VAL A 436 -16.97 -6.63 -11.52
CA VAL A 436 -16.05 -7.62 -12.08
C VAL A 436 -15.52 -7.08 -13.40
N GLY A 437 -14.19 -7.06 -13.56
CA GLY A 437 -13.53 -6.58 -14.76
C GLY A 437 -13.49 -7.63 -15.89
N LYS A 438 -13.42 -7.18 -17.14
CA LYS A 438 -13.35 -8.05 -18.33
C LYS A 438 -12.18 -9.04 -18.27
N ALA A 439 -11.00 -8.55 -17.89
CA ALA A 439 -9.79 -9.37 -17.77
C ALA A 439 -9.93 -10.52 -16.76
N ALA A 440 -10.73 -10.34 -15.69
CA ALA A 440 -10.97 -11.42 -14.73
C ALA A 440 -11.83 -12.53 -15.35
N VAL A 441 -12.87 -12.17 -16.09
CA VAL A 441 -13.75 -13.12 -16.78
C VAL A 441 -13.00 -13.87 -17.89
N GLU A 442 -12.15 -13.18 -18.65
CA GLU A 442 -11.29 -13.78 -19.68
C GLU A 442 -10.32 -14.82 -19.11
N LYS A 443 -9.81 -14.59 -17.89
CA LYS A 443 -8.99 -15.56 -17.14
C LYS A 443 -9.80 -16.70 -16.52
N GLY A 444 -11.13 -16.71 -16.69
CA GLY A 444 -12.02 -17.76 -16.21
C GLY A 444 -12.60 -17.53 -14.81
N PHE A 445 -12.58 -16.29 -14.30
CA PHE A 445 -13.26 -15.97 -13.05
C PHE A 445 -14.78 -16.19 -13.16
N LEU A 446 -15.37 -16.64 -12.05
CA LEU A 446 -16.78 -17.01 -11.88
C LEU A 446 -17.19 -16.56 -10.48
N LEU A 447 -18.45 -16.21 -10.25
CA LEU A 447 -18.94 -15.77 -8.94
C LEU A 447 -18.70 -16.82 -7.86
N LYS A 448 -18.82 -18.12 -8.18
CA LYS A 448 -18.52 -19.21 -7.25
C LYS A 448 -17.10 -19.19 -6.68
N HIS A 449 -16.15 -18.55 -7.37
CA HIS A 449 -14.80 -18.39 -6.85
C HIS A 449 -14.77 -17.48 -5.61
N LEU A 450 -15.70 -16.53 -5.47
CA LEU A 450 -15.86 -15.76 -4.22
C LEU A 450 -16.12 -16.70 -3.04
N GLY A 451 -16.94 -17.73 -3.22
CA GLY A 451 -17.21 -18.72 -2.17
C GLY A 451 -15.96 -19.51 -1.76
N LYS A 452 -15.09 -19.86 -2.70
CA LYS A 452 -13.79 -20.49 -2.40
C LYS A 452 -12.86 -19.54 -1.63
N VAL A 453 -12.85 -18.26 -1.98
CA VAL A 453 -12.08 -17.24 -1.25
C VAL A 453 -12.58 -17.14 0.19
N MET A 454 -13.89 -17.02 0.40
CA MET A 454 -14.47 -16.92 1.74
C MET A 454 -14.13 -18.15 2.59
N HIS A 455 -14.29 -19.37 2.05
CA HIS A 455 -13.93 -20.60 2.76
C HIS A 455 -12.46 -20.61 3.19
N ALA A 456 -11.53 -20.41 2.25
CA ALA A 456 -10.10 -20.48 2.54
C ALA A 456 -9.66 -19.42 3.56
N LYS A 457 -10.17 -18.19 3.42
CA LYS A 457 -9.74 -17.05 4.22
C LYS A 457 -10.39 -16.97 5.59
N TYR A 458 -11.65 -17.38 5.72
CA TYR A 458 -12.28 -17.50 7.03
C TYR A 458 -11.56 -18.54 7.89
N HIS A 459 -11.20 -19.69 7.31
CA HIS A 459 -10.39 -20.71 8.00
C HIS A 459 -9.01 -20.19 8.38
N GLN A 460 -8.35 -19.47 7.48
CA GLN A 460 -7.01 -18.96 7.74
C GLN A 460 -6.98 -17.89 8.84
N ASP A 461 -7.90 -16.93 8.77
CA ASP A 461 -7.84 -15.73 9.60
C ASP A 461 -8.65 -15.88 10.90
N PHE A 462 -9.63 -16.80 10.92
CA PHE A 462 -10.58 -17.01 12.03
C PHE A 462 -10.74 -18.47 12.44
N GLY A 463 -9.83 -19.36 12.04
CA GLY A 463 -9.88 -20.79 12.39
C GLY A 463 -9.77 -21.11 13.89
N ASN A 464 -9.51 -20.11 14.74
CA ASN A 464 -9.63 -20.22 16.19
C ASN A 464 -11.09 -20.21 16.67
N ILE A 465 -11.99 -19.53 15.95
CA ILE A 465 -13.41 -19.37 16.34
C ILE A 465 -14.38 -20.24 15.52
N LEU A 466 -14.03 -20.58 14.27
CA LEU A 466 -14.87 -21.38 13.38
C LEU A 466 -14.17 -22.67 12.93
N ASP A 467 -14.97 -23.71 12.69
CA ASP A 467 -14.53 -25.06 12.29
C ASP A 467 -15.04 -25.44 10.89
N LYS A 468 -16.12 -24.83 10.41
CA LYS A 468 -16.72 -25.12 9.10
C LYS A 468 -17.26 -23.86 8.44
N VAL A 469 -17.10 -23.77 7.12
CA VAL A 469 -17.66 -22.69 6.29
C VAL A 469 -18.33 -23.27 5.05
N GLN A 470 -19.57 -22.86 4.81
CA GLN A 470 -20.33 -23.13 3.59
C GLN A 470 -20.79 -21.80 2.99
N VAL A 471 -20.75 -21.69 1.67
CA VAL A 471 -21.15 -20.46 0.96
C VAL A 471 -22.23 -20.76 -0.05
N LYS A 472 -23.29 -19.93 -0.06
CA LYS A 472 -24.36 -19.95 -1.05
C LYS A 472 -24.40 -18.61 -1.75
N ILE A 473 -24.32 -18.63 -3.07
CA ILE A 473 -24.39 -17.43 -3.91
C ILE A 473 -25.66 -17.52 -4.74
N TYR A 474 -26.47 -16.47 -4.70
CA TYR A 474 -27.74 -16.37 -5.39
C TYR A 474 -27.70 -15.25 -6.42
N THR A 475 -28.15 -15.56 -7.62
CA THR A 475 -28.29 -14.58 -8.71
C THR A 475 -29.68 -14.56 -9.35
N GLU A 476 -30.61 -15.38 -8.83
CA GLU A 476 -32.03 -15.34 -9.16
C GLU A 476 -32.77 -14.29 -8.32
N GLU A 477 -33.52 -13.39 -8.96
CA GLU A 477 -34.16 -12.25 -8.29
C GLU A 477 -35.06 -12.64 -7.12
N GLU A 478 -35.92 -13.65 -7.31
CA GLU A 478 -36.85 -14.09 -6.26
C GLU A 478 -36.11 -14.69 -5.06
N LYS A 479 -35.02 -15.44 -5.30
CA LYS A 479 -34.17 -15.98 -4.24
C LYS A 479 -33.37 -14.90 -3.52
N VAL A 480 -32.87 -13.90 -4.25
CA VAL A 480 -32.22 -12.74 -3.64
C VAL A 480 -33.19 -11.95 -2.76
N LYS A 481 -34.46 -11.78 -3.17
CA LYS A 481 -35.50 -11.16 -2.33
C LYS A 481 -35.76 -11.95 -1.05
N GLU A 482 -35.86 -13.28 -1.13
CA GLU A 482 -36.00 -14.15 0.05
C GLU A 482 -34.83 -13.95 1.04
N VAL A 483 -33.60 -13.92 0.53
CA VAL A 483 -32.38 -13.72 1.35
C VAL A 483 -32.35 -12.31 1.94
N ILE A 484 -32.75 -11.27 1.20
CA ILE A 484 -32.83 -9.91 1.72
C ILE A 484 -33.80 -9.82 2.91
N GLU A 485 -34.96 -10.47 2.84
CA GLU A 485 -35.91 -10.47 3.95
C GLU A 485 -35.39 -11.25 5.16
N GLN A 486 -34.62 -12.32 4.96
CA GLN A 486 -33.89 -12.99 6.04
C GLN A 486 -32.84 -12.05 6.65
N ALA A 487 -32.01 -11.43 5.82
CA ALA A 487 -30.92 -10.55 6.23
C ALA A 487 -31.45 -9.34 7.02
N LYS A 488 -32.55 -8.71 6.58
CA LYS A 488 -33.20 -7.62 7.31
C LYS A 488 -33.61 -8.00 8.74
N LYS A 489 -34.11 -9.23 8.95
CA LYS A 489 -34.45 -9.71 10.30
C LYS A 489 -33.19 -9.84 11.16
N VAL A 490 -32.15 -10.47 10.62
CA VAL A 490 -30.86 -10.62 11.30
C VAL A 490 -30.25 -9.26 11.63
N TYR A 491 -30.20 -8.32 10.68
CA TYR A 491 -29.67 -6.98 10.92
C TYR A 491 -30.47 -6.24 11.99
N LYS A 492 -31.80 -6.32 11.95
CA LYS A 492 -32.65 -5.73 12.99
C LYS A 492 -32.38 -6.30 14.38
N GLU A 493 -32.20 -7.62 14.49
CA GLU A 493 -31.83 -8.26 15.75
C GLU A 493 -30.45 -7.81 16.23
N ARG A 494 -29.47 -7.72 15.32
CA ARG A 494 -28.12 -7.24 15.63
C ARG A 494 -28.13 -5.80 16.13
N ASP A 495 -28.85 -4.92 15.45
CA ASP A 495 -28.96 -3.50 15.79
C ASP A 495 -29.72 -3.31 17.12
N ALA A 496 -30.73 -4.13 17.40
CA ALA A 496 -31.49 -4.10 18.66
C ALA A 496 -30.64 -4.49 19.90
N ARG A 497 -29.55 -5.27 19.74
CA ARG A 497 -28.66 -5.63 20.86
C ARG A 497 -27.99 -4.43 21.51
N VAL A 498 -27.81 -3.33 20.76
CA VAL A 498 -27.18 -2.09 21.24
C VAL A 498 -28.24 -1.08 21.74
N GLU A 499 -29.52 -1.28 21.40
CA GLU A 499 -30.63 -0.32 21.64
C GLU A 499 -30.93 -0.03 23.13
N GLY A 500 -30.25 -0.67 24.07
CA GLY A 500 -30.34 -0.39 25.52
C GLY A 500 -29.07 0.17 26.17
N MET A 501 -27.99 0.33 25.40
CA MET A 501 -26.71 0.85 25.87
C MET A 501 -26.62 2.35 25.61
N THR A 502 -26.09 3.12 26.56
CA THR A 502 -25.88 4.57 26.38
C THR A 502 -24.43 4.94 26.60
N ASP A 503 -24.01 6.04 25.99
CA ASP A 503 -22.66 6.56 26.11
C ASP A 503 -22.30 6.93 27.57
N GLU A 504 -23.28 7.33 28.38
CA GLU A 504 -23.06 7.63 29.80
C GLU A 504 -22.77 6.38 30.64
N THR A 505 -23.41 5.26 30.30
CA THR A 505 -23.35 4.03 31.11
C THR A 505 -22.09 3.20 30.84
N GLU A 506 -21.46 3.38 29.69
CA GLU A 506 -20.28 2.60 29.28
C GLU A 506 -18.97 3.37 29.47
N GLU A 507 -18.07 2.88 30.32
CA GLU A 507 -16.79 3.55 30.59
C GLU A 507 -15.72 3.32 29.50
N THR A 508 -15.95 2.32 28.65
CA THR A 508 -15.04 1.94 27.56
C THR A 508 -15.72 2.14 26.22
N TYR A 509 -15.06 2.85 25.32
CA TYR A 509 -15.39 2.90 23.90
C TYR A 509 -14.37 2.09 23.10
N TYR A 510 -14.57 1.98 21.79
CA TYR A 510 -13.62 1.30 20.92
C TYR A 510 -13.17 2.19 19.78
N SER A 511 -11.90 2.07 19.42
CA SER A 511 -11.43 2.57 18.13
C SER A 511 -11.74 1.59 17.00
N CYS A 512 -11.72 2.08 15.78
CA CYS A 512 -11.54 1.28 14.58
C CYS A 512 -10.57 2.00 13.63
N THR A 513 -9.42 1.37 13.36
CA THR A 513 -8.40 1.88 12.43
C THR A 513 -8.33 1.10 11.11
N LEU A 514 -9.31 0.24 10.85
CA LEU A 514 -9.34 -0.62 9.67
C LEU A 514 -9.29 0.17 8.35
N CYS A 515 -9.97 1.31 8.27
CA CYS A 515 -9.94 2.17 7.09
C CYS A 515 -8.62 2.97 6.93
N GLN A 516 -7.63 2.82 7.82
CA GLN A 516 -6.33 3.48 7.66
C GLN A 516 -5.53 2.97 6.47
N SER A 517 -5.91 1.82 5.88
CA SER A 517 -5.35 1.33 4.61
C SER A 517 -5.51 2.35 3.48
N PHE A 518 -6.60 3.14 3.47
CA PHE A 518 -6.83 4.20 2.48
C PHE A 518 -6.99 5.61 3.06
N ALA A 519 -7.28 5.76 4.37
CA ALA A 519 -7.42 7.02 5.09
C ALA A 519 -6.49 7.08 6.33
N PRO A 520 -5.19 7.38 6.17
CA PRO A 520 -4.14 7.07 7.17
C PRO A 520 -4.25 7.75 8.53
N SER A 521 -4.84 8.94 8.56
CA SER A 521 -5.04 9.73 9.79
C SER A 521 -6.44 9.56 10.36
N HIS A 522 -7.29 8.76 9.71
CA HIS A 522 -8.65 8.53 10.17
C HIS A 522 -8.67 7.54 11.33
N VAL A 523 -9.48 7.84 12.34
CA VAL A 523 -9.77 6.95 13.46
C VAL A 523 -11.27 7.07 13.73
N CYS A 524 -11.99 5.95 13.60
CA CYS A 524 -13.36 5.87 14.07
C CYS A 524 -13.35 5.65 15.58
N VAL A 525 -14.13 6.43 16.34
CA VAL A 525 -14.43 6.16 17.75
C VAL A 525 -15.86 5.68 17.83
N ILE A 526 -16.04 4.44 18.25
CA ILE A 526 -17.33 3.76 18.26
C ILE A 526 -17.84 3.72 19.69
N THR A 527 -19.03 4.27 19.87
CA THR A 527 -19.74 4.33 21.16
C THR A 527 -21.07 3.58 21.01
N PRO A 528 -21.74 3.23 22.12
CA PRO A 528 -23.10 2.68 22.07
C PRO A 528 -24.06 3.46 21.16
N GLU A 529 -24.06 4.80 21.26
CA GLU A 529 -24.99 5.66 20.51
C GLU A 529 -24.41 6.23 19.21
N ARG A 530 -23.15 5.89 18.90
CA ARG A 530 -22.45 6.31 17.68
C ARG A 530 -21.73 5.14 17.02
N THR A 531 -22.48 4.42 16.19
CA THR A 531 -21.98 3.38 15.28
C THR A 531 -20.89 3.92 14.35
N GLY A 532 -20.01 3.04 13.88
CA GLY A 532 -19.03 3.40 12.85
C GLY A 532 -19.74 3.92 11.60
N MET A 533 -19.18 4.93 10.95
CA MET A 533 -19.83 5.61 9.82
C MET A 533 -20.08 4.67 8.63
N CYS A 534 -19.39 3.52 8.59
CA CYS A 534 -19.66 2.44 7.64
C CYS A 534 -20.98 1.71 7.91
N GLY A 535 -21.70 1.94 9.00
CA GLY A 535 -22.92 1.22 9.38
C GLY A 535 -22.71 -0.26 9.79
N ALA A 536 -21.53 -0.83 9.54
CA ALA A 536 -21.26 -2.25 9.76
C ALA A 536 -20.77 -2.60 11.18
N TYR A 537 -20.11 -1.66 11.88
CA TYR A 537 -19.50 -1.88 13.19
C TYR A 537 -20.17 -1.01 14.24
N ASN A 538 -20.86 -1.64 15.18
CA ASN A 538 -21.32 -1.03 16.42
C ASN A 538 -20.33 -1.30 17.58
N TRP A 539 -20.67 -0.85 18.78
CA TRP A 539 -19.82 -1.01 19.97
C TRP A 539 -19.55 -2.47 20.34
N LEU A 540 -20.56 -3.34 20.28
CA LEU A 540 -20.43 -4.77 20.59
C LEU A 540 -19.54 -5.48 19.56
N ASP A 541 -19.68 -5.13 18.28
CA ASP A 541 -18.84 -5.69 17.23
C ASP A 541 -17.36 -5.35 17.45
N CYS A 542 -17.06 -4.12 17.87
CA CYS A 542 -15.69 -3.70 18.17
C CYS A 542 -15.11 -4.43 19.39
N LYS A 543 -15.94 -4.64 20.43
CA LYS A 543 -15.57 -5.42 21.61
C LYS A 543 -15.22 -6.86 21.22
N ALA A 544 -16.10 -7.52 20.49
CA ALA A 544 -15.88 -8.89 20.06
C ALA A 544 -14.67 -9.00 19.09
N SER A 545 -14.43 -7.99 18.24
CA SER A 545 -13.25 -7.96 17.36
C SER A 545 -11.94 -7.92 18.15
N PHE A 546 -11.90 -7.12 19.23
CA PHE A 546 -10.76 -7.09 20.15
C PHE A 546 -10.58 -8.41 20.90
N GLU A 547 -11.67 -9.08 21.31
CA GLU A 547 -11.61 -10.40 21.96
C GLU A 547 -11.05 -11.48 21.02
N ILE A 548 -11.40 -11.45 19.73
CA ILE A 548 -10.87 -12.38 18.72
C ILE A 548 -9.40 -12.09 18.43
N ASN A 549 -9.05 -10.81 18.26
CA ASN A 549 -7.70 -10.37 17.93
C ASN A 549 -7.31 -9.12 18.73
N PRO A 550 -6.63 -9.28 19.88
CA PRO A 550 -6.20 -8.16 20.72
C PRO A 550 -5.21 -7.21 20.03
N THR A 551 -4.53 -7.68 18.97
CA THR A 551 -3.62 -6.87 18.15
C THR A 551 -4.30 -6.28 16.90
N GLY A 552 -5.61 -6.47 16.76
CA GLY A 552 -6.40 -6.02 15.63
C GLY A 552 -6.68 -4.51 15.63
N PRO A 553 -7.43 -4.03 14.61
CA PRO A 553 -7.70 -2.60 14.41
C PRO A 553 -8.69 -2.01 15.41
N ASN A 554 -9.34 -2.84 16.23
CA ASN A 554 -10.27 -2.41 17.26
C ASN A 554 -9.58 -2.44 18.62
N GLN A 555 -9.33 -1.28 19.20
CA GLN A 555 -8.66 -1.15 20.49
C GLN A 555 -9.58 -0.46 21.50
N PRO A 556 -9.64 -0.93 22.76
CA PRO A 556 -10.45 -0.30 23.80
C PRO A 556 -9.88 1.08 24.16
N ILE A 557 -10.78 2.04 24.35
CA ILE A 557 -10.49 3.41 24.78
C ILE A 557 -11.24 3.64 26.08
N ILE A 558 -10.53 3.86 27.18
CA ILE A 558 -11.13 4.33 28.43
C ILE A 558 -11.49 5.81 28.26
N LYS A 559 -12.74 6.19 28.54
CA LYS A 559 -13.21 7.59 28.37
C LYS A 559 -12.30 8.56 29.12
N GLY A 560 -12.03 8.27 30.40
CA GLY A 560 -11.26 9.15 31.26
C GLY A 560 -12.03 10.43 31.59
N GLU A 561 -11.31 11.51 31.88
CA GLU A 561 -11.94 12.79 32.26
C GLU A 561 -12.79 13.37 31.12
N CYS A 562 -14.07 13.64 31.40
CA CYS A 562 -14.96 14.37 30.51
C CYS A 562 -14.64 15.87 30.57
N THR A 563 -14.11 16.43 29.49
CA THR A 563 -13.70 17.84 29.44
C THR A 563 -14.82 18.75 28.97
N GLU A 564 -15.66 18.28 28.03
CA GLU A 564 -16.84 19.03 27.56
C GLU A 564 -18.04 18.10 27.32
N PRO A 565 -18.95 17.97 28.30
CA PRO A 565 -20.09 17.04 28.22
C PRO A 565 -21.02 17.32 27.03
N ALA A 566 -21.32 18.59 26.75
CA ALA A 566 -22.26 18.97 25.69
C ALA A 566 -21.75 18.64 24.27
N LEU A 567 -20.43 18.57 24.09
CA LEU A 567 -19.81 18.21 22.81
C LEU A 567 -19.42 16.73 22.76
N GLY A 568 -19.45 16.03 23.90
CA GLY A 568 -18.91 14.68 24.03
C GLY A 568 -17.41 14.69 23.80
N GLN A 569 -16.66 15.40 24.65
CA GLN A 569 -15.21 15.39 24.63
C GLN A 569 -14.67 14.78 25.91
N TRP A 570 -13.78 13.81 25.74
CA TRP A 570 -13.10 13.14 26.84
C TRP A 570 -11.61 13.07 26.57
N LYS A 571 -10.81 13.22 27.63
CA LYS A 571 -9.36 13.21 27.55
C LYS A 571 -8.82 11.91 26.99
N GLY A 572 -9.35 10.76 27.42
CA GLY A 572 -8.87 9.45 26.97
C GLY A 572 -9.10 9.22 25.47
N ILE A 573 -10.22 9.70 24.94
CA ILE A 573 -10.50 9.65 23.50
C ILE A 573 -9.54 10.56 22.73
N THR A 574 -9.38 11.81 23.17
CA THR A 574 -8.47 12.76 22.53
C THR A 574 -7.03 12.25 22.51
N ASP A 575 -6.53 11.74 23.64
CA ASP A 575 -5.17 11.21 23.74
C ASP A 575 -4.98 9.99 22.81
N PHE A 576 -5.96 9.09 22.75
CA PHE A 576 -5.92 7.93 21.84
C PHE A 576 -5.93 8.37 20.38
N VAL A 577 -6.88 9.22 20.00
CA VAL A 577 -7.05 9.69 18.62
C VAL A 577 -5.83 10.49 18.17
N TYR A 578 -5.24 11.34 19.03
CA TYR A 578 -4.02 12.05 18.71
C TYR A 578 -2.88 11.09 18.38
N LYS A 579 -2.69 10.04 19.18
CA LYS A 579 -1.67 9.01 18.90
C LYS A 579 -1.98 8.22 17.62
N ALA A 580 -3.19 7.70 17.50
CA ALA A 580 -3.61 6.82 16.40
C ALA A 580 -3.76 7.53 15.06
N SER A 581 -4.05 8.84 15.07
CA SER A 581 -4.10 9.70 13.87
C SER A 581 -2.73 10.24 13.46
N ARG A 582 -1.65 9.81 14.11
CA ARG A 582 -0.27 10.27 13.86
C ARG A 582 -0.15 11.78 14.11
N GLN A 583 -0.74 12.22 15.22
CA GLN A 583 -0.71 13.59 15.72
C GLN A 583 -1.38 14.61 14.80
N LYS A 584 -2.30 14.15 13.93
CA LYS A 584 -3.03 15.03 13.00
C LYS A 584 -4.37 15.52 13.55
N VAL A 585 -5.00 14.73 14.43
CA VAL A 585 -6.27 15.08 15.06
C VAL A 585 -6.01 15.35 16.53
N GLU A 586 -6.01 16.63 16.89
CA GLU A 586 -5.70 17.10 18.24
C GLU A 586 -6.88 17.00 19.21
N GLN A 587 -8.10 16.96 18.68
CA GLN A 587 -9.33 16.95 19.46
C GLN A 587 -10.46 16.33 18.64
N VAL A 588 -11.41 15.68 19.31
CA VAL A 588 -12.60 15.11 18.67
C VAL A 588 -13.83 15.28 19.56
N SER A 589 -14.95 15.67 18.95
CA SER A 589 -16.26 15.78 19.59
C SER A 589 -17.18 14.67 19.10
N ALA A 590 -17.76 13.91 20.02
CA ALA A 590 -18.72 12.86 19.68
C ALA A 590 -20.09 13.42 19.24
N TYR A 591 -20.48 14.61 19.69
CA TYR A 591 -21.84 15.14 19.51
C TYR A 591 -21.90 16.47 18.76
N SER A 592 -20.84 16.85 18.03
CA SER A 592 -20.80 18.10 17.27
C SER A 592 -20.33 17.89 15.83
N LEU A 593 -21.08 18.47 14.88
CA LEU A 593 -20.66 18.60 13.49
C LEU A 593 -19.75 19.82 13.27
N MET A 594 -19.89 20.85 14.12
CA MET A 594 -19.23 22.15 13.91
C MET A 594 -17.88 22.25 14.61
N ASN A 595 -17.76 21.66 15.80
CA ASN A 595 -16.58 21.79 16.65
C ASN A 595 -15.85 20.45 16.70
N PHE A 596 -14.69 20.38 16.04
CA PHE A 596 -13.83 19.19 16.03
C PHE A 596 -14.59 17.89 15.70
N PRO A 597 -15.36 17.83 14.59
CA PRO A 597 -16.06 16.61 14.22
C PRO A 597 -15.05 15.47 13.99
N MET A 598 -15.48 14.25 14.26
CA MET A 598 -14.71 13.06 13.89
C MET A 598 -14.40 13.08 12.40
N THR A 599 -13.17 12.72 12.04
CA THR A 599 -12.75 12.62 10.63
C THR A 599 -13.56 11.54 9.90
N ALA A 600 -13.61 11.60 8.57
CA ALA A 600 -14.26 10.60 7.72
C ALA A 600 -13.25 9.89 6.83
N CYS A 601 -13.44 8.58 6.57
CA CYS A 601 -12.60 7.79 5.67
C CYS A 601 -13.07 7.83 4.21
N GLY A 602 -14.31 7.40 3.95
CA GLY A 602 -14.85 7.29 2.59
C GLY A 602 -15.93 6.23 2.42
N CYS A 603 -16.05 5.30 3.37
CA CYS A 603 -17.06 4.23 3.32
C CYS A 603 -18.39 4.61 4.00
N PHE A 604 -18.64 5.89 4.27
CA PHE A 604 -19.86 6.35 4.94
C PHE A 604 -21.12 6.12 4.08
N GLU A 605 -22.22 5.70 4.72
CA GLU A 605 -23.50 5.45 4.04
C GLU A 605 -24.19 6.75 3.63
N CYS A 606 -24.06 7.77 4.47
CA CYS A 606 -24.65 9.08 4.28
C CYS A 606 -23.63 10.18 4.63
N VAL A 607 -23.80 11.36 4.04
CA VAL A 607 -23.05 12.58 4.37
C VAL A 607 -24.00 13.61 4.96
N ALA A 608 -23.63 14.17 6.11
CA ALA A 608 -24.31 15.32 6.70
C ALA A 608 -23.54 16.61 6.38
N THR A 609 -24.24 17.61 5.85
CA THR A 609 -23.66 18.91 5.46
C THR A 609 -24.48 20.05 6.07
N ILE A 610 -23.80 21.08 6.58
CA ILE A 610 -24.45 22.29 7.10
C ILE A 610 -25.11 23.08 5.97
N LEU A 611 -26.34 23.54 6.21
CA LEU A 611 -27.08 24.46 5.35
C LEU A 611 -27.30 25.78 6.09
N PRO A 612 -26.39 26.76 5.99
CA PRO A 612 -26.47 28.01 6.74
C PRO A 612 -27.78 28.78 6.49
N MET A 613 -28.27 28.79 5.25
CA MET A 613 -29.52 29.47 4.88
C MET A 613 -30.76 28.87 5.54
N CYS A 614 -30.69 27.60 5.97
CA CYS A 614 -31.78 26.88 6.60
C CYS A 614 -31.62 26.79 8.12
N ASN A 615 -30.49 27.29 8.68
CA ASN A 615 -30.09 27.07 10.06
C ASN A 615 -30.22 25.59 10.49
N GLY A 616 -29.79 24.68 9.60
CA GLY A 616 -29.97 23.25 9.76
C GLY A 616 -28.95 22.45 8.95
N ILE A 617 -29.16 21.14 8.85
CA ILE A 617 -28.31 20.23 8.08
C ILE A 617 -29.11 19.54 6.97
N MET A 618 -28.43 19.21 5.88
CA MET A 618 -28.91 18.21 4.92
C MET A 618 -28.17 16.90 5.13
N VAL A 619 -28.85 15.79 4.84
CA VAL A 619 -28.25 14.46 4.80
C VAL A 619 -28.51 13.87 3.42
N VAL A 620 -27.46 13.39 2.76
CA VAL A 620 -27.54 12.71 1.46
C VAL A 620 -26.97 11.30 1.60
N SER A 621 -27.71 10.29 1.14
CA SER A 621 -27.22 8.91 1.11
C SER A 621 -26.39 8.67 -0.16
N ARG A 622 -25.54 7.63 -0.13
CA ARG A 622 -24.72 7.23 -1.29
C ARG A 622 -25.55 6.90 -2.53
N ASP A 623 -26.78 6.42 -2.33
CA ASP A 623 -27.67 5.97 -3.41
C ASP A 623 -28.56 7.08 -4.01
N PHE A 624 -28.46 8.32 -3.51
CA PHE A 624 -29.31 9.45 -3.93
C PHE A 624 -29.06 9.93 -5.35
#